data_AF-A0A7V3QLM6-F1
#
_entry.id   AF-A0A7V3QLM6-F1
#
_cell.length_a   1.000
_cell.length_b   1.000
_cell.length_c   1.000
_cell.angle_alpha   90.00
_cell.angle_beta   90.00
_cell.angle_gamma   90.00
#
_symmetry.space_group_name_H-M   'P 1'
#
loop_
_entity.id
_entity.type
_entity.pdbx_description
1 polymer ?
#
loop_
_entity_poly.entity_id
_entity_poly.type
_entity_poly.pdbx_seq_one_letter_code
_entity_poly.pdbx_strand_id
1 'polypeptide(L)'
;MSLVFFNRLHQKLFELVKKLPKFKNKKAFIFSTSGWPFFGKIFHQPLKKLLFQKGFKIIGEFNCPGFDTFGVLKLIGGINKNRPNERDLKNAKNFIKKIMKNWLSLSHASSVSRSRRLKFKHIPQKLSFDLPVEEKEKRYCHFYIVRHGLTDWNEKGLLQGQSDIPLNKEGEKQAVEAAKKHFKKIKFAAIFSSDLVRAKRTAEIIALEKKMAVETSKLLRERDFGPLEGKHHQAVENELKMDIKELRVLSEEASQKLGIESDEVMMARFLRFIREVAVIYPGKNVLIVTHGSVMRVFLTKLGYLNKEESKNTLIKNLAYIKVLSDGVDFFVKKTFGVEILI
;
A
#
# COMPACT_ATOMS: atom_id res chain seq x y z
N MET A 1 6.60 8.27 -23.14
CA MET A 1 5.34 8.38 -22.40
C MET A 1 4.89 6.97 -22.04
N SER A 2 4.43 6.72 -20.82
CA SER A 2 3.98 5.37 -20.43
C SER A 2 2.80 5.44 -19.47
N LEU A 3 1.87 4.51 -19.65
CA LEU A 3 0.73 4.28 -18.76
C LEU A 3 1.21 3.50 -17.54
N VAL A 4 0.73 3.87 -16.37
CA VAL A 4 0.91 3.08 -15.15
C VAL A 4 -0.23 2.07 -15.07
N PHE A 5 0.10 0.80 -15.22
CA PHE A 5 -0.82 -0.32 -15.00
C PHE A 5 -0.34 -1.11 -13.78
N PHE A 6 -1.27 -1.49 -12.89
CA PHE A 6 -0.93 -2.23 -11.66
C PHE A 6 0.18 -1.55 -10.83
N ASN A 7 0.14 -0.23 -10.68
CA ASN A 7 1.14 0.55 -9.94
C ASN A 7 2.58 0.47 -10.51
N ARG A 8 2.76 -0.02 -11.73
CA ARG A 8 4.05 -0.12 -12.42
C ARG A 8 3.97 0.56 -13.78
N LEU A 9 5.07 1.19 -14.19
CA LEU A 9 5.21 1.61 -15.59
C LEU A 9 5.30 0.38 -16.48
N HIS A 10 4.79 0.48 -17.70
CA HIS A 10 4.78 -0.65 -18.64
C HIS A 10 6.18 -1.23 -18.88
N GLN A 11 6.32 -2.56 -18.86
CA GLN A 11 7.61 -3.29 -18.90
C GLN A 11 8.48 -2.96 -20.13
N LYS A 12 7.86 -2.78 -21.31
CA LYS A 12 8.54 -2.31 -22.54
C LYS A 12 9.39 -1.04 -22.33
N LEU A 13 8.99 -0.14 -21.41
CA LEU A 13 9.78 1.05 -21.09
C LEU A 13 11.10 0.69 -20.38
N PHE A 14 11.05 -0.29 -19.48
CA PHE A 14 12.25 -0.78 -18.78
C PHE A 14 13.18 -1.51 -19.75
N GLU A 15 12.64 -2.32 -20.66
CA GLU A 15 13.42 -2.98 -21.71
C GLU A 15 14.11 -1.98 -22.63
N LEU A 16 13.39 -0.93 -23.04
CA LEU A 16 13.95 0.15 -23.83
C LEU A 16 15.14 0.80 -23.11
N VAL A 17 14.96 1.18 -21.83
CA VAL A 17 16.05 1.81 -21.06
C VAL A 17 17.22 0.84 -20.85
N LYS A 18 16.97 -0.46 -20.65
CA LYS A 18 18.03 -1.48 -20.56
C LYS A 18 18.87 -1.55 -21.84
N LYS A 19 18.25 -1.38 -23.01
CA LYS A 19 18.93 -1.38 -24.32
C LYS A 19 19.71 -0.10 -24.64
N LEU A 20 19.48 0.99 -23.90
CA LEU A 20 20.24 2.23 -24.11
C LEU A 20 21.72 2.06 -23.74
N PRO A 21 22.65 2.73 -24.45
CA PRO A 21 24.05 2.80 -24.01
C PRO A 21 24.17 3.58 -22.69
N LYS A 22 25.32 3.48 -22.02
CA LYS A 22 25.63 4.34 -20.87
C LYS A 22 25.94 5.75 -21.38
N PHE A 23 25.39 6.76 -20.71
CA PHE A 23 25.65 8.16 -21.02
C PHE A 23 26.42 8.83 -19.87
N LYS A 24 27.08 9.96 -20.14
CA LYS A 24 27.69 10.81 -19.12
C LYS A 24 26.78 12.01 -18.85
N ASN A 25 26.09 12.00 -17.71
CA ASN A 25 25.28 13.12 -17.20
C ASN A 25 24.15 13.60 -18.16
N LYS A 26 23.57 12.68 -18.95
CA LYS A 26 22.50 13.03 -19.89
C LYS A 26 21.22 13.36 -19.13
N LYS A 27 20.58 14.49 -19.42
CA LYS A 27 19.37 14.90 -18.70
C LYS A 27 18.15 14.11 -19.22
N ALA A 28 17.25 13.73 -18.33
CA ALA A 28 15.96 13.13 -18.68
C ALA A 28 14.86 13.65 -17.76
N PHE A 29 13.62 13.67 -18.25
CA PHE A 29 12.43 13.86 -17.42
C PHE A 29 11.48 12.68 -17.62
N ILE A 30 10.62 12.44 -16.64
CA ILE A 30 9.65 11.34 -16.69
C ILE A 30 8.25 11.92 -16.81
N PHE A 31 7.46 11.35 -17.72
CA PHE A 31 6.06 11.68 -17.90
C PHE A 31 5.24 10.38 -17.93
N SER A 32 4.22 10.30 -17.08
CA SER A 32 3.29 9.17 -17.07
C SER A 32 1.85 9.60 -16.90
N THR A 33 0.94 8.69 -17.24
CA THR A 33 -0.49 8.77 -16.92
C THR A 33 -0.85 7.69 -15.90
N SER A 34 -1.71 7.99 -14.94
CA SER A 34 -2.18 7.01 -13.95
C SER A 34 -3.52 7.38 -13.35
N GLY A 35 -4.31 6.39 -12.93
CA GLY A 35 -5.53 6.60 -12.15
C GLY A 35 -5.33 7.41 -10.87
N TRP A 36 -4.10 7.49 -10.38
CA TRP A 36 -3.78 8.13 -9.13
C TRP A 36 -2.53 9.01 -9.24
N PRO A 37 -2.66 10.26 -9.74
CA PRO A 37 -1.54 11.09 -10.13
C PRO A 37 -0.63 11.54 -8.98
N PHE A 38 -1.15 11.54 -7.76
CA PHE A 38 -0.38 11.87 -6.56
C PHE A 38 0.74 10.83 -6.28
N PHE A 39 0.61 9.61 -6.82
CA PHE A 39 1.61 8.54 -6.68
C PHE A 39 2.60 8.45 -7.86
N GLY A 40 2.56 9.40 -8.80
CA GLY A 40 3.48 9.43 -9.94
C GLY A 40 4.95 9.26 -9.54
N LYS A 41 5.37 9.91 -8.45
CA LYS A 41 6.74 9.82 -7.94
C LYS A 41 7.13 8.42 -7.50
N ILE A 42 6.21 7.68 -6.89
CA ILE A 42 6.43 6.31 -6.41
C ILE A 42 6.54 5.36 -7.62
N PHE A 43 5.62 5.48 -8.58
CA PHE A 43 5.63 4.68 -9.81
C PHE A 43 6.91 4.91 -10.64
N HIS A 44 7.51 6.09 -10.54
CA HIS A 44 8.72 6.44 -11.27
C HIS A 44 10.00 5.89 -10.62
N GLN A 45 10.01 5.53 -9.33
CA GLN A 45 11.25 5.16 -8.63
C GLN A 45 12.04 4.02 -9.31
N PRO A 46 11.42 2.90 -9.72
CA PRO A 46 12.16 1.83 -10.39
C PRO A 46 12.80 2.31 -11.70
N LEU A 47 12.09 3.14 -12.48
CA LEU A 47 12.60 3.70 -13.72
C LEU A 47 13.71 4.72 -13.46
N LYS A 48 13.59 5.54 -12.42
CA LYS A 48 14.62 6.51 -12.01
C LYS A 48 15.92 5.81 -11.65
N LYS A 49 15.84 4.71 -10.89
CA LYS A 49 17.01 3.89 -10.54
C LYS A 49 17.70 3.35 -11.79
N LEU A 50 16.92 2.81 -12.75
CA LEU A 50 17.46 2.27 -14.00
C LEU A 50 18.07 3.37 -14.89
N LEU A 51 17.43 4.53 -15.00
CA LEU A 51 17.97 5.68 -15.74
C LEU A 51 19.25 6.22 -15.09
N PHE A 52 19.32 6.27 -13.76
CA PHE A 52 20.52 6.65 -13.03
C PHE A 52 21.68 5.69 -13.32
N GLN A 53 21.43 4.38 -13.34
CA GLN A 53 22.44 3.37 -13.72
C GLN A 53 22.93 3.50 -15.17
N LYS A 54 22.10 4.08 -16.06
CA LYS A 54 22.47 4.44 -17.44
C LYS A 54 23.13 5.82 -17.56
N GLY A 55 23.40 6.49 -16.44
CA GLY A 55 24.10 7.77 -16.37
C GLY A 55 23.24 8.99 -16.70
N PHE A 56 21.93 8.86 -16.53
CA PHE A 56 21.01 9.99 -16.66
C PHE A 56 20.86 10.79 -15.37
N LYS A 57 20.72 12.11 -15.51
CA LYS A 57 20.27 13.04 -14.46
C LYS A 57 18.78 13.34 -14.66
N ILE A 58 17.94 12.94 -13.71
CA ILE A 58 16.50 13.20 -13.77
C ILE A 58 16.23 14.66 -13.36
N ILE A 59 15.73 15.47 -14.30
CA ILE A 59 15.51 16.92 -14.11
C ILE A 59 14.05 17.28 -13.82
N GLY A 60 13.14 16.31 -13.89
CA GLY A 60 11.74 16.51 -13.57
C GLY A 60 10.92 15.24 -13.75
N GLU A 61 9.79 15.20 -13.07
CA GLU A 61 8.79 14.14 -13.15
C GLU A 61 7.39 14.76 -13.17
N PHE A 62 6.53 14.25 -14.04
CA PHE A 62 5.15 14.67 -14.17
C PHE A 62 4.24 13.46 -14.28
N ASN A 63 3.13 13.49 -13.55
CA ASN A 63 2.09 12.49 -13.69
C ASN A 63 0.75 13.17 -13.96
N CYS A 64 0.10 12.70 -15.02
CA CYS A 64 -1.21 13.14 -15.42
C CYS A 64 -2.28 12.14 -14.92
N PRO A 65 -3.34 12.60 -14.24
CA PRO A 65 -4.46 11.74 -13.93
C PRO A 65 -5.08 11.15 -15.21
N GLY A 66 -5.18 9.82 -15.25
CA GLY A 66 -5.91 9.07 -16.25
C GLY A 66 -7.21 8.55 -15.67
N PHE A 67 -8.23 8.36 -16.52
CA PHE A 67 -9.47 7.69 -16.14
C PHE A 67 -9.17 6.26 -15.68
N ASP A 68 -9.69 5.89 -14.51
CA ASP A 68 -9.44 4.58 -13.90
C ASP A 68 -10.74 3.96 -13.37
N THR A 69 -11.08 2.81 -13.93
CA THR A 69 -12.26 2.01 -13.59
C THR A 69 -11.87 0.66 -12.99
N PHE A 70 -10.61 0.46 -12.61
CA PHE A 70 -10.13 -0.85 -12.20
C PHE A 70 -10.52 -1.16 -10.75
N GLY A 71 -10.92 -2.41 -10.48
CA GLY A 71 -11.19 -2.89 -9.11
C GLY A 71 -12.50 -2.33 -8.55
N VAL A 72 -12.50 -1.97 -7.26
CA VAL A 72 -13.70 -1.45 -6.58
C VAL A 72 -14.14 -0.10 -7.15
N LEU A 73 -13.24 0.63 -7.82
CA LEU A 73 -13.56 1.87 -8.51
C LEU A 73 -14.60 1.67 -9.63
N LYS A 74 -14.70 0.46 -10.20
CA LYS A 74 -15.74 0.14 -11.18
C LYS A 74 -17.15 0.32 -10.60
N LEU A 75 -17.33 0.04 -9.30
CA LEU A 75 -18.63 0.10 -8.62
C LEU A 75 -19.16 1.54 -8.48
N ILE A 76 -18.27 2.53 -8.52
CA ILE A 76 -18.63 3.97 -8.53
C ILE A 76 -18.49 4.61 -9.93
N GLY A 77 -18.34 3.77 -10.96
CA GLY A 77 -18.16 4.20 -12.35
C GLY A 77 -16.77 4.75 -12.70
N GLY A 78 -15.78 4.58 -11.82
CA GLY A 78 -14.40 5.02 -12.00
C GLY A 78 -14.11 6.45 -11.54
N ILE A 79 -12.82 6.76 -11.40
CA ILE A 79 -12.30 8.06 -10.98
C ILE A 79 -11.57 8.76 -12.12
N ASN A 80 -11.37 10.08 -12.00
CA ASN A 80 -10.75 10.92 -13.05
C ASN A 80 -11.49 10.85 -14.40
N LYS A 81 -12.82 10.73 -14.38
CA LYS A 81 -13.65 10.90 -15.58
C LYS A 81 -13.30 12.23 -16.27
N ASN A 82 -13.27 12.22 -17.60
CA ASN A 82 -12.97 13.38 -18.42
C ASN A 82 -11.56 13.98 -18.20
N ARG A 83 -10.59 13.18 -17.75
CA ARG A 83 -9.18 13.56 -17.68
C ARG A 83 -8.34 12.82 -18.74
N PRO A 84 -7.31 13.46 -19.32
CA PRO A 84 -6.82 14.81 -19.03
C PRO A 84 -7.80 15.93 -19.44
N ASN A 85 -7.93 16.96 -18.60
CA ASN A 85 -8.71 18.17 -18.89
C ASN A 85 -7.82 19.42 -19.01
N GLU A 86 -8.40 20.59 -19.24
CA GLU A 86 -7.66 21.86 -19.41
C GLU A 86 -6.68 22.16 -18.26
N ARG A 87 -7.06 21.79 -17.02
CA ARG A 87 -6.18 21.95 -15.84
C ARG A 87 -4.98 21.03 -15.93
N ASP A 88 -5.15 19.79 -16.37
CA ASP A 88 -4.06 18.83 -16.54
C ASP A 88 -3.10 19.31 -17.66
N LEU A 89 -3.63 19.86 -18.75
CA LEU A 89 -2.85 20.48 -19.82
C LEU A 89 -2.08 21.72 -19.33
N LYS A 90 -2.71 22.58 -18.52
CA LYS A 90 -2.05 23.74 -17.89
C LYS A 90 -0.92 23.31 -16.96
N ASN A 91 -1.12 22.27 -16.17
CA ASN A 91 -0.10 21.71 -15.29
C ASN A 91 1.08 21.12 -16.08
N ALA A 92 0.81 20.40 -17.17
CA ALA A 92 1.85 19.90 -18.06
C ALA A 92 2.66 21.04 -18.69
N LYS A 93 2.00 22.11 -19.18
CA LYS A 93 2.66 23.33 -19.68
C LYS A 93 3.55 23.98 -18.62
N ASN A 94 3.06 24.10 -17.38
CA ASN A 94 3.84 24.67 -16.28
C ASN A 94 5.05 23.81 -15.90
N PHE A 95 4.90 22.48 -15.91
CA PHE A 95 5.99 21.55 -15.69
C PHE A 95 7.11 21.73 -16.73
N ILE A 96 6.75 21.81 -18.01
CA ILE A 96 7.72 22.06 -19.09
C ILE A 96 8.38 23.43 -18.93
N LYS A 97 7.61 24.50 -18.65
CA LYS A 97 8.17 25.84 -18.38
C LYS A 97 9.18 25.82 -17.22
N LYS A 98 8.91 25.08 -16.14
CA LYS A 98 9.82 24.92 -15.00
C LYS A 98 11.11 24.21 -15.40
N ILE A 99 11.01 23.14 -16.18
CA ILE A 99 12.19 22.42 -16.71
C ILE A 99 13.02 23.35 -17.59
N MET A 100 12.39 24.08 -18.51
CA MET A 100 13.07 25.00 -19.43
C MET A 100 13.75 26.16 -18.70
N LYS A 101 13.11 26.76 -17.69
CA LYS A 101 13.71 27.82 -16.88
C LYS A 101 14.97 27.33 -16.15
N ASN A 102 14.91 26.15 -15.55
CA ASN A 102 16.07 25.51 -14.91
C ASN A 102 17.16 25.14 -15.92
N TRP A 103 16.79 24.93 -17.18
CA TRP A 103 17.72 24.64 -18.27
C TRP A 103 18.48 25.91 -18.70
N LEU A 104 17.76 27.03 -18.85
CA LEU A 104 18.31 28.34 -19.23
C LEU A 104 19.12 29.02 -18.13
N SER A 105 18.75 28.83 -16.85
CA SER A 105 19.53 29.36 -15.72
C SER A 105 20.87 28.67 -15.54
N LEU A 106 20.99 27.40 -15.96
CA LEU A 106 22.24 26.63 -15.92
C LEU A 106 23.15 26.93 -17.11
N SER A 107 22.62 27.42 -18.24
CA SER A 107 23.44 27.89 -19.37
C SER A 107 23.96 29.32 -19.18
N HIS A 108 23.28 30.14 -18.36
CA HIS A 108 23.76 31.48 -17.99
C HIS A 108 24.74 31.47 -16.80
N ALA A 109 24.77 30.43 -15.98
CA ALA A 109 25.72 30.34 -14.85
C ALA A 109 27.18 30.05 -15.27
N SER A 110 27.42 29.71 -16.54
CA SER A 110 28.76 29.56 -17.12
C SER A 110 29.32 30.85 -17.73
N SER A 111 28.60 31.97 -17.65
CA SER A 111 29.06 33.27 -18.14
C SER A 111 28.52 34.39 -17.25
N VAL A 112 29.43 35.22 -16.75
CA VAL A 112 29.21 36.48 -16.01
C VAL A 112 29.35 36.37 -14.48
N SER A 113 30.54 36.81 -14.07
CA SER A 113 30.88 37.30 -12.74
C SER A 113 30.28 38.70 -12.49
N ARG A 114 30.23 39.07 -11.20
CA ARG A 114 29.94 40.38 -10.60
C ARG A 114 28.48 40.77 -10.33
N SER A 115 28.29 41.01 -9.02
CA SER A 115 27.45 42.01 -8.34
C SER A 115 25.94 42.03 -8.57
N ARG A 116 25.21 41.52 -7.56
CA ARG A 116 24.26 42.29 -6.73
C ARG A 116 23.67 41.40 -5.64
N ARG A 117 23.88 41.77 -4.37
CA ARG A 117 23.15 41.22 -3.22
C ARG A 117 21.68 41.62 -3.36
N LEU A 118 20.80 40.67 -3.67
CA LEU A 118 19.35 40.83 -3.47
C LEU A 118 19.00 40.20 -2.11
N LYS A 119 18.64 41.08 -1.16
CA LYS A 119 18.10 40.69 0.14
C LYS A 119 16.75 40.01 -0.08
N PHE A 120 16.64 38.73 0.29
CA PHE A 120 15.34 38.05 0.35
C PHE A 120 14.55 38.61 1.54
N LYS A 121 13.50 39.39 1.24
CA LYS A 121 12.45 39.72 2.22
C LYS A 121 11.71 38.44 2.60
N HIS A 122 11.38 38.33 3.88
CA HIS A 122 10.61 37.26 4.52
C HIS A 122 9.53 36.65 3.63
N ILE A 123 9.58 35.33 3.49
CA ILE A 123 8.43 34.51 3.09
C ILE A 123 7.71 34.18 4.41
N PRO A 124 6.43 34.52 4.60
CA PRO A 124 5.73 34.18 5.83
C PRO A 124 5.61 32.66 5.97
N GLN A 125 6.27 32.11 6.99
CA GLN A 125 5.92 30.81 7.56
C GLN A 125 4.63 30.99 8.38
N LYS A 126 3.49 30.69 7.76
CA LYS A 126 2.31 30.04 8.38
C LYS A 126 1.11 30.21 7.45
N LEU A 127 0.68 29.09 6.89
CA LEU A 127 -0.73 28.88 6.60
C LEU A 127 -1.08 27.46 7.03
N SER A 128 -0.88 27.17 8.32
CA SER A 128 -1.55 26.06 8.98
C SER A 128 -2.94 26.56 9.35
N PHE A 129 -3.92 26.31 8.48
CA PHE A 129 -5.32 26.31 8.91
C PHE A 129 -5.49 25.08 9.79
N ASP A 130 -5.35 25.26 11.11
CA ASP A 130 -5.77 24.25 12.07
C ASP A 130 -7.29 24.22 12.10
N LEU A 131 -7.86 23.41 11.22
CA LEU A 131 -9.26 23.03 11.31
C LEU A 131 -9.50 22.35 12.67
N PRO A 132 -10.67 22.56 13.31
CA PRO A 132 -11.03 21.89 14.56
C PRO A 132 -10.83 20.38 14.46
N VAL A 133 -10.43 19.73 15.57
CA VAL A 133 -10.16 18.28 15.61
C VAL A 133 -11.34 17.45 15.08
N GLU A 134 -12.57 17.91 15.27
CA GLU A 134 -13.79 17.28 14.75
C GLU A 134 -13.91 17.33 13.21
N GLU A 135 -13.39 18.35 12.54
CA GLU A 135 -13.33 18.39 11.08
C GLU A 135 -12.20 17.53 10.51
N LYS A 136 -11.11 17.36 11.27
CA LYS A 136 -10.01 16.45 10.89
C LYS A 136 -10.49 14.99 10.88
N GLU A 137 -11.29 14.54 11.84
CA GLU A 137 -11.78 13.15 11.87
C GLU A 137 -12.80 12.81 10.75
N LYS A 138 -13.58 13.80 10.28
CA LYS A 138 -14.52 13.61 9.16
C LYS A 138 -13.83 13.37 7.82
N ARG A 139 -12.54 13.71 7.68
CA ARG A 139 -11.76 13.49 6.45
C ARG A 139 -11.24 12.05 6.33
N TYR A 140 -11.03 11.36 7.45
CA TYR A 140 -10.40 10.05 7.45
C TYR A 140 -11.43 8.94 7.43
N CYS A 141 -11.20 7.90 6.64
CA CYS A 141 -11.85 6.60 6.79
C CYS A 141 -11.26 5.88 8.02
N HIS A 142 -12.12 5.25 8.82
CA HIS A 142 -11.76 4.55 10.05
C HIS A 142 -11.78 3.05 9.79
N PHE A 143 -10.61 2.49 9.48
CA PHE A 143 -10.46 1.06 9.22
C PHE A 143 -10.38 0.26 10.51
N TYR A 144 -11.12 -0.85 10.54
CA TYR A 144 -10.96 -1.95 11.47
C TYR A 144 -10.45 -3.15 10.67
N ILE A 145 -9.14 -3.39 10.71
CA ILE A 145 -8.49 -4.46 9.94
C ILE A 145 -8.31 -5.65 10.88
N VAL A 146 -8.94 -6.78 10.58
CA VAL A 146 -9.08 -7.94 11.46
C VAL A 146 -8.42 -9.16 10.83
N ARG A 147 -7.68 -9.95 11.62
CA ARG A 147 -7.21 -11.27 11.19
C ARG A 147 -8.35 -12.28 11.28
N HIS A 148 -8.48 -13.15 10.29
CA HIS A 148 -9.43 -14.27 10.33
C HIS A 148 -9.33 -15.14 11.60
N GLY A 149 -10.40 -15.88 11.90
CA GLY A 149 -10.47 -16.85 12.99
C GLY A 149 -9.57 -18.07 12.82
N LEU A 150 -9.46 -18.85 13.89
CA LEU A 150 -8.62 -20.04 13.92
C LEU A 150 -9.01 -21.06 12.84
N THR A 151 -8.01 -21.74 12.30
CA THR A 151 -8.14 -22.86 11.36
C THR A 151 -7.31 -24.03 11.88
N ASP A 152 -7.58 -25.24 11.40
CA ASP A 152 -6.81 -26.43 11.80
C ASP A 152 -5.32 -26.30 11.45
N TRP A 153 -4.99 -25.59 10.37
CA TRP A 153 -3.59 -25.34 10.00
C TRP A 153 -2.90 -24.37 10.96
N ASN A 154 -3.63 -23.43 11.56
CA ASN A 154 -3.06 -22.58 12.60
C ASN A 154 -2.74 -23.40 13.86
N GLU A 155 -3.64 -24.27 14.30
CA GLU A 155 -3.42 -25.15 15.46
C GLU A 155 -2.26 -26.11 15.23
N LYS A 156 -2.15 -26.64 14.01
CA LYS A 156 -1.08 -27.56 13.61
C LYS A 156 0.24 -26.86 13.25
N GLY A 157 0.35 -25.53 13.37
CA GLY A 157 1.60 -24.83 13.03
C GLY A 157 2.03 -24.97 11.56
N LEU A 158 1.06 -25.11 10.63
CA LEU A 158 1.31 -25.21 9.20
C LEU A 158 1.29 -23.82 8.56
N LEU A 159 2.23 -23.56 7.65
CA LEU A 159 2.23 -22.32 6.88
C LEU A 159 0.99 -22.25 5.99
N GLN A 160 0.18 -21.24 6.23
CA GLN A 160 -1.06 -21.00 5.52
C GLN A 160 -0.90 -19.73 4.68
N GLY A 161 -0.73 -19.89 3.38
CA GLY A 161 -0.74 -18.79 2.42
C GLY A 161 -2.08 -18.68 1.72
N GLN A 162 -2.10 -18.86 0.40
CA GLN A 162 -3.33 -18.80 -0.39
C GLN A 162 -4.12 -20.11 -0.46
N SER A 163 -3.61 -21.19 0.13
CA SER A 163 -4.36 -22.42 0.38
C SER A 163 -5.65 -22.13 1.14
N ASP A 164 -6.77 -22.66 0.63
CA ASP A 164 -8.10 -22.23 1.02
C ASP A 164 -8.71 -23.13 2.11
N ILE A 165 -8.18 -22.98 3.32
CA ILE A 165 -8.58 -23.78 4.48
C ILE A 165 -9.70 -23.07 5.25
N PRO A 166 -10.78 -23.76 5.64
CA PRO A 166 -11.88 -23.19 6.41
C PRO A 166 -11.49 -22.87 7.86
N LEU A 167 -12.34 -22.08 8.53
CA LEU A 167 -12.30 -21.96 9.98
C LEU A 167 -12.58 -23.31 10.64
N ASN A 168 -11.95 -23.55 11.79
CA ASN A 168 -12.36 -24.64 12.66
C ASN A 168 -13.49 -24.16 13.60
N LYS A 169 -14.06 -25.08 14.38
CA LYS A 169 -15.17 -24.77 15.31
C LYS A 169 -14.81 -23.67 16.31
N GLU A 170 -13.56 -23.64 16.76
CA GLU A 170 -13.07 -22.62 17.68
C GLU A 170 -12.95 -21.26 16.99
N GLY A 171 -12.46 -21.22 15.75
CA GLY A 171 -12.40 -20.01 14.93
C GLY A 171 -13.77 -19.39 14.67
N GLU A 172 -14.81 -20.20 14.48
CA GLU A 172 -16.18 -19.69 14.38
C GLU A 172 -16.67 -19.07 15.70
N LYS A 173 -16.41 -19.73 16.85
CA LYS A 173 -16.73 -19.19 18.18
C LYS A 173 -16.01 -17.87 18.44
N GLN A 174 -14.71 -17.81 18.13
CA GLN A 174 -13.92 -16.58 18.23
C GLN A 174 -14.52 -15.44 17.41
N ALA A 175 -14.98 -15.72 16.19
CA ALA A 175 -15.60 -14.70 15.34
C ALA A 175 -16.93 -14.18 15.93
N VAL A 176 -17.77 -15.06 16.48
CA VAL A 176 -19.01 -14.68 17.18
C VAL A 176 -18.70 -13.84 18.41
N GLU A 177 -17.72 -14.24 19.20
CA GLU A 177 -17.31 -13.52 20.40
C GLU A 177 -16.74 -12.13 20.06
N ALA A 178 -15.89 -12.05 19.04
CA ALA A 178 -15.32 -10.79 18.57
C ALA A 178 -16.41 -9.84 18.05
N ALA A 179 -17.41 -10.34 17.33
CA ALA A 179 -18.57 -9.57 16.90
C ALA A 179 -19.27 -8.91 18.09
N LYS A 180 -19.58 -9.70 19.13
CA LYS A 180 -20.27 -9.23 20.34
C LYS A 180 -19.43 -8.27 21.18
N LYS A 181 -18.15 -8.58 21.41
CA LYS A 181 -17.28 -7.84 22.34
C LYS A 181 -16.70 -6.57 21.72
N HIS A 182 -16.23 -6.65 20.47
CA HIS A 182 -15.45 -5.58 19.86
C HIS A 182 -16.25 -4.76 18.85
N PHE A 183 -17.17 -5.40 18.13
CA PHE A 183 -17.79 -4.78 16.96
C PHE A 183 -19.27 -4.44 17.13
N LYS A 184 -19.94 -4.91 18.18
CA LYS A 184 -21.38 -4.70 18.44
C LYS A 184 -21.83 -3.24 18.38
N LYS A 185 -21.07 -2.32 18.98
CA LYS A 185 -21.42 -0.88 19.03
C LYS A 185 -20.94 -0.06 17.82
N ILE A 186 -20.14 -0.65 16.92
CA ILE A 186 -19.58 0.07 15.76
C ILE A 186 -20.57 0.02 14.60
N LYS A 187 -20.85 1.19 14.01
CA LYS A 187 -21.64 1.29 12.77
C LYS A 187 -20.69 1.30 11.58
N PHE A 188 -20.63 0.19 10.85
CA PHE A 188 -19.85 0.08 9.62
C PHE A 188 -20.65 0.60 8.43
N ALA A 189 -19.98 1.31 7.51
CA ALA A 189 -20.54 1.70 6.23
C ALA A 189 -20.28 0.64 5.13
N ALA A 190 -19.24 -0.17 5.30
CA ALA A 190 -18.91 -1.29 4.43
C ALA A 190 -18.13 -2.37 5.17
N ILE A 191 -18.24 -3.60 4.69
CA ILE A 191 -17.49 -4.76 5.19
C ILE A 191 -16.83 -5.46 4.01
N PHE A 192 -15.51 -5.55 4.07
CA PHE A 192 -14.70 -6.22 3.07
C PHE A 192 -13.96 -7.42 3.65
N SER A 193 -13.66 -8.40 2.81
CA SER A 193 -12.88 -9.55 3.21
C SER A 193 -11.96 -10.04 2.10
N SER A 194 -10.89 -10.74 2.47
CA SER A 194 -10.25 -11.66 1.54
C SER A 194 -11.27 -12.70 1.05
N ASP A 195 -11.12 -13.10 -0.21
CA ASP A 195 -11.95 -14.14 -0.81
C ASP A 195 -11.64 -15.56 -0.31
N LEU A 196 -10.58 -15.76 0.49
CA LEU A 196 -10.29 -17.04 1.13
C LEU A 196 -11.34 -17.36 2.20
N VAL A 197 -11.82 -18.61 2.22
CA VAL A 197 -13.01 -19.03 2.98
C VAL A 197 -12.92 -18.70 4.46
N ARG A 198 -11.75 -18.82 5.09
CA ARG A 198 -11.53 -18.48 6.51
C ARG A 198 -11.79 -17.00 6.81
N ALA A 199 -11.33 -16.11 5.94
CA ALA A 199 -11.51 -14.67 6.10
C ALA A 199 -12.93 -14.26 5.74
N LYS A 200 -13.47 -14.80 4.64
CA LYS A 200 -14.86 -14.59 4.23
C LYS A 200 -15.83 -15.00 5.34
N ARG A 201 -15.70 -16.22 5.87
CA ARG A 201 -16.53 -16.75 6.95
C ARG A 201 -16.44 -15.93 8.23
N THR A 202 -15.23 -15.50 8.61
CA THR A 202 -15.04 -14.60 9.76
C THR A 202 -15.81 -13.27 9.54
N ALA A 203 -15.71 -12.68 8.35
CA ALA A 203 -16.41 -11.45 8.02
C ALA A 203 -17.93 -11.63 8.02
N GLU A 204 -18.45 -12.73 7.46
CA GLU A 204 -19.89 -13.05 7.44
C GLU A 204 -20.46 -13.18 8.86
N ILE A 205 -19.74 -13.85 9.77
CA ILE A 205 -20.16 -13.98 11.17
C ILE A 205 -20.24 -12.61 11.84
N ILE A 206 -19.25 -11.73 11.63
CA ILE A 206 -19.27 -10.37 12.18
C ILE A 206 -20.37 -9.52 11.52
N ALA A 207 -20.60 -9.71 10.23
CA ALA A 207 -21.59 -8.97 9.45
C ALA A 207 -23.04 -9.38 9.76
N LEU A 208 -23.27 -10.61 10.23
CA LEU A 208 -24.61 -11.14 10.50
C LEU A 208 -25.38 -10.28 11.49
N GLU A 209 -24.75 -9.88 12.61
CA GLU A 209 -25.36 -8.98 13.60
C GLU A 209 -25.65 -7.58 13.04
N LYS A 210 -25.00 -7.21 11.93
CA LYS A 210 -25.13 -5.91 11.26
C LYS A 210 -26.11 -5.93 10.08
N LYS A 211 -26.54 -7.11 9.61
CA LYS A 211 -27.35 -7.30 8.41
C LYS A 211 -26.72 -6.62 7.17
N MET A 212 -25.40 -6.72 7.03
CA MET A 212 -24.65 -6.14 5.92
C MET A 212 -24.07 -7.23 5.01
N ALA A 213 -23.96 -6.94 3.72
CA ALA A 213 -23.25 -7.81 2.79
C ALA A 213 -21.73 -7.70 3.00
N VAL A 214 -21.02 -8.79 2.69
CA VAL A 214 -19.55 -8.84 2.70
C VAL A 214 -19.06 -8.82 1.25
N GLU A 215 -18.23 -7.84 0.92
CA GLU A 215 -17.57 -7.77 -0.39
C GLU A 215 -16.17 -8.40 -0.33
N THR A 216 -15.90 -9.37 -1.20
CA THR A 216 -14.62 -10.08 -1.20
C THR A 216 -13.63 -9.54 -2.23
N SER A 217 -12.34 -9.53 -1.91
CA SER A 217 -11.28 -9.10 -2.84
C SER A 217 -10.02 -9.94 -2.72
N LYS A 218 -9.49 -10.38 -3.88
CA LYS A 218 -8.19 -11.05 -3.97
C LYS A 218 -7.01 -10.19 -3.48
N LEU A 219 -7.16 -8.86 -3.50
CA LEU A 219 -6.13 -7.93 -3.03
C LEU A 219 -5.89 -8.05 -1.52
N LEU A 220 -6.84 -8.62 -0.78
CA LEU A 220 -6.80 -8.82 0.67
C LEU A 220 -6.26 -10.20 1.09
N ARG A 221 -5.90 -11.08 0.15
CA ARG A 221 -5.38 -12.44 0.42
C ARG A 221 -4.14 -12.44 1.31
N GLU A 222 -3.89 -13.56 1.96
CA GLU A 222 -2.61 -13.77 2.67
C GLU A 222 -1.46 -13.75 1.67
N ARG A 223 -0.24 -13.61 2.18
CA ARG A 223 0.98 -13.90 1.41
C ARG A 223 0.84 -15.24 0.68
N ASP A 224 1.24 -15.25 -0.59
CA ASP A 224 1.52 -16.51 -1.28
C ASP A 224 2.81 -17.12 -0.73
N PHE A 225 2.70 -18.21 0.03
CA PHE A 225 3.88 -18.92 0.54
C PHE A 225 4.34 -20.03 -0.42
N GLY A 226 3.71 -20.14 -1.59
CA GLY A 226 4.16 -21.00 -2.69
C GLY A 226 4.46 -22.44 -2.23
N PRO A 227 5.65 -22.97 -2.53
CA PRO A 227 6.03 -24.34 -2.16
C PRO A 227 6.07 -24.64 -0.65
N LEU A 228 6.00 -23.62 0.21
CA LEU A 228 6.06 -23.77 1.66
C LEU A 228 4.67 -23.96 2.30
N GLU A 229 3.59 -23.75 1.55
CA GLU A 229 2.23 -23.92 2.08
C GLU A 229 1.97 -25.37 2.52
N GLY A 230 1.32 -25.54 3.67
CA GLY A 230 1.01 -26.84 4.25
C GLY A 230 2.17 -27.50 4.98
N LYS A 231 3.39 -26.96 4.92
CA LYS A 231 4.53 -27.44 5.70
C LYS A 231 4.48 -26.92 7.13
N HIS A 232 4.86 -27.76 8.08
CA HIS A 232 5.03 -27.37 9.48
C HIS A 232 6.19 -26.39 9.64
N HIS A 233 6.08 -25.41 10.54
CA HIS A 233 7.13 -24.41 10.76
C HIS A 233 8.52 -25.03 10.96
N GLN A 234 8.65 -26.05 11.82
CA GLN A 234 9.93 -26.74 12.06
C GLN A 234 10.48 -27.45 10.82
N ALA A 235 9.61 -27.99 9.96
CA ALA A 235 10.06 -28.65 8.73
C ALA A 235 10.65 -27.61 7.76
N VAL A 236 10.03 -26.44 7.67
CA VAL A 236 10.53 -25.32 6.87
C VAL A 236 11.86 -24.79 7.42
N GLU A 237 11.99 -24.67 8.75
CA GLU A 237 13.24 -24.25 9.38
C GLU A 237 14.39 -25.19 9.05
N ASN A 238 14.14 -26.50 9.13
CA ASN A 238 15.13 -27.53 8.80
C ASN A 238 15.49 -27.54 7.31
N GLU A 239 14.50 -27.42 6.42
CA GLU A 239 14.69 -27.40 4.96
C GLU A 239 15.49 -26.17 4.52
N LEU A 240 15.15 -24.99 5.08
CA LEU A 240 15.77 -23.72 4.71
C LEU A 240 17.02 -23.38 5.52
N LYS A 241 17.31 -24.12 6.60
CA LYS A 241 18.35 -23.83 7.59
C LYS A 241 18.26 -22.37 8.08
N MET A 242 17.05 -21.93 8.37
CA MET A 242 16.70 -20.53 8.67
C MET A 242 15.53 -20.49 9.65
N ASP A 243 15.58 -19.61 10.65
CA ASP A 243 14.46 -19.38 11.57
C ASP A 243 13.20 -18.95 10.79
N ILE A 244 12.04 -19.54 11.10
CA ILE A 244 10.77 -19.26 10.42
C ILE A 244 10.38 -17.77 10.51
N LYS A 245 10.84 -17.08 11.55
CA LYS A 245 10.63 -15.65 11.77
C LYS A 245 11.26 -14.81 10.66
N GLU A 246 12.30 -15.28 9.98
CA GLU A 246 12.89 -14.60 8.83
C GLU A 246 11.88 -14.48 7.67
N LEU A 247 10.93 -15.42 7.54
CA LEU A 247 9.84 -15.31 6.56
C LEU A 247 8.88 -14.14 6.84
N ARG A 248 8.95 -13.53 8.03
CA ARG A 248 8.08 -12.40 8.43
C ARG A 248 8.58 -11.05 7.93
N VAL A 249 9.81 -10.99 7.40
CA VAL A 249 10.41 -9.80 6.78
C VAL A 249 11.23 -10.27 5.57
N LEU A 250 10.63 -10.21 4.38
CA LEU A 250 11.30 -10.73 3.18
C LEU A 250 11.79 -9.62 2.26
N SER A 251 13.04 -9.76 1.81
CA SER A 251 13.53 -9.01 0.65
C SER A 251 13.02 -9.62 -0.65
N GLU A 252 13.01 -8.84 -1.72
CA GLU A 252 12.73 -9.32 -3.08
C GLU A 252 13.65 -10.49 -3.49
N GLU A 253 14.92 -10.44 -3.10
CA GLU A 253 15.88 -11.51 -3.43
C GLU A 253 15.53 -12.82 -2.70
N ALA A 254 15.22 -12.76 -1.40
CA ALA A 254 14.83 -13.93 -0.63
C ALA A 254 13.49 -14.51 -1.12
N SER A 255 12.54 -13.63 -1.42
CA SER A 255 11.24 -13.99 -2.00
C SER A 255 11.39 -14.75 -3.32
N GLN A 256 12.23 -14.28 -4.24
CA GLN A 256 12.47 -14.95 -5.52
C GLN A 256 13.13 -16.32 -5.35
N LYS A 257 14.14 -16.44 -4.47
CA LYS A 257 14.82 -17.71 -4.21
C LYS A 257 13.88 -18.77 -3.63
N LEU A 258 12.94 -18.36 -2.78
CA LEU A 258 12.01 -19.25 -2.10
C LEU A 258 10.71 -19.50 -2.88
N GLY A 259 10.46 -18.75 -3.97
CA GLY A 259 9.21 -18.87 -4.73
C GLY A 259 7.98 -18.39 -3.95
N ILE A 260 8.14 -17.38 -3.09
CA ILE A 260 7.09 -16.83 -2.24
C ILE A 260 6.87 -15.35 -2.51
N GLU A 261 5.68 -14.81 -2.24
CA GLU A 261 5.37 -13.40 -2.47
C GLU A 261 6.17 -12.48 -1.53
N SER A 262 6.79 -11.43 -2.08
CA SER A 262 7.58 -10.45 -1.32
C SER A 262 6.71 -9.50 -0.49
N ASP A 263 7.31 -8.84 0.50
CA ASP A 263 6.68 -7.75 1.26
C ASP A 263 6.15 -6.66 0.32
N GLU A 264 6.92 -6.29 -0.71
CA GLU A 264 6.57 -5.22 -1.65
C GLU A 264 5.37 -5.58 -2.54
N VAL A 265 5.32 -6.81 -3.05
CA VAL A 265 4.20 -7.28 -3.90
C VAL A 265 2.92 -7.38 -3.08
N MET A 266 3.00 -8.01 -1.91
CA MET A 266 1.88 -8.16 -0.98
C MET A 266 1.34 -6.79 -0.52
N MET A 267 2.22 -5.86 -0.13
CA MET A 267 1.80 -4.54 0.30
C MET A 267 1.30 -3.68 -0.85
N ALA A 268 1.81 -3.84 -2.08
CA ALA A 268 1.31 -3.08 -3.22
C ALA A 268 -0.17 -3.36 -3.50
N ARG A 269 -0.61 -4.63 -3.41
CA ARG A 269 -2.03 -5.00 -3.57
C ARG A 269 -2.88 -4.58 -2.37
N PHE A 270 -2.40 -4.77 -1.15
CA PHE A 270 -3.13 -4.39 0.05
C PHE A 270 -3.32 -2.87 0.17
N LEU A 271 -2.24 -2.10 0.00
CA LEU A 271 -2.27 -0.63 0.04
C LEU A 271 -3.14 -0.06 -1.07
N ARG A 272 -3.15 -0.68 -2.26
CA ARG A 272 -4.08 -0.28 -3.31
C ARG A 272 -5.52 -0.34 -2.82
N PHE A 273 -5.93 -1.49 -2.31
CA PHE A 273 -7.30 -1.71 -1.86
C PHE A 273 -7.70 -0.73 -0.75
N ILE A 274 -6.92 -0.66 0.33
CA ILE A 274 -7.29 0.18 1.48
C ILE A 274 -7.30 1.68 1.13
N ARG A 275 -6.45 2.14 0.20
CA ARG A 275 -6.48 3.54 -0.26
C ARG A 275 -7.71 3.87 -1.09
N GLU A 276 -8.10 2.97 -2.01
CA GLU A 276 -9.34 3.12 -2.79
C GLU A 276 -10.55 3.23 -1.85
N VAL A 277 -10.62 2.34 -0.85
CA VAL A 277 -11.69 2.35 0.15
C VAL A 277 -11.65 3.62 1.01
N ALA A 278 -10.47 4.13 1.37
CA ALA A 278 -10.35 5.32 2.22
C ALA A 278 -10.98 6.56 1.58
N VAL A 279 -10.83 6.69 0.26
CA VAL A 279 -11.39 7.80 -0.53
C VAL A 279 -12.90 7.67 -0.70
N ILE A 280 -13.43 6.43 -0.75
CA ILE A 280 -14.87 6.17 -0.91
C ILE A 280 -15.64 6.43 0.41
N TYR A 281 -15.00 6.15 1.56
CA TYR A 281 -15.66 6.15 2.86
C TYR A 281 -15.08 7.18 3.87
N PRO A 282 -14.91 8.47 3.51
CA PRO A 282 -14.41 9.47 4.44
C PRO A 282 -15.37 9.65 5.62
N GLY A 283 -14.83 9.70 6.84
CA GLY A 283 -15.59 9.85 8.07
C GLY A 283 -16.44 8.64 8.46
N LYS A 284 -16.25 7.48 7.81
CA LYS A 284 -17.01 6.26 8.07
C LYS A 284 -16.12 5.15 8.63
N ASN A 285 -16.73 4.22 9.38
CA ASN A 285 -16.05 2.99 9.79
C ASN A 285 -16.16 1.93 8.69
N VAL A 286 -15.05 1.28 8.38
CA VAL A 286 -15.00 0.16 7.44
C VAL A 286 -14.33 -1.03 8.11
N LEU A 287 -14.96 -2.20 8.01
CA LEU A 287 -14.38 -3.47 8.45
C LEU A 287 -13.63 -4.12 7.29
N ILE A 288 -12.40 -4.58 7.51
CA ILE A 288 -11.63 -5.37 6.55
C ILE A 288 -11.15 -6.63 7.26
N VAL A 289 -11.55 -7.82 6.80
CA VAL A 289 -11.02 -9.08 7.30
C VAL A 289 -9.94 -9.62 6.35
N THR A 290 -8.74 -9.82 6.88
CA THR A 290 -7.54 -10.26 6.16
C THR A 290 -6.73 -11.23 7.03
N HIS A 291 -5.40 -11.23 6.87
CA HIS A 291 -4.51 -12.27 7.38
C HIS A 291 -3.33 -11.70 8.17
N GLY A 292 -2.62 -12.60 8.87
CA GLY A 292 -1.60 -12.22 9.83
C GLY A 292 -0.40 -11.54 9.21
N SER A 293 0.09 -12.06 8.08
CA SER A 293 1.32 -11.53 7.44
C SER A 293 1.04 -10.17 6.80
N VAL A 294 -0.14 -10.00 6.19
CA VAL A 294 -0.62 -8.70 5.68
C VAL A 294 -0.63 -7.65 6.79
N MET A 295 -1.27 -7.93 7.93
CA MET A 295 -1.35 -6.98 9.05
C MET A 295 0.03 -6.65 9.62
N ARG A 296 0.89 -7.66 9.79
CA ARG A 296 2.23 -7.48 10.37
C ARG A 296 3.10 -6.59 9.49
N VAL A 297 3.22 -6.91 8.20
CA VAL A 297 4.03 -6.12 7.27
C VAL A 297 3.43 -4.73 7.09
N PHE A 298 2.11 -4.58 7.13
CA PHE A 298 1.49 -3.26 7.09
C PHE A 298 1.91 -2.40 8.27
N LEU A 299 1.86 -2.90 9.51
CA LEU A 299 2.35 -2.19 10.69
C LEU A 299 3.84 -1.82 10.58
N THR A 300 4.67 -2.73 10.05
CA THR A 300 6.09 -2.48 9.82
C THR A 300 6.32 -1.36 8.80
N LYS A 301 5.57 -1.35 7.68
CA LYS A 301 5.68 -0.29 6.66
C LYS A 301 5.15 1.06 7.14
N LEU A 302 4.27 1.08 8.15
CA LEU A 302 3.84 2.31 8.83
C LEU A 302 4.85 2.80 9.88
N GLY A 303 5.92 2.06 10.14
CA GLY A 303 6.89 2.37 11.19
C GLY A 303 6.35 2.12 12.60
N TYR A 304 5.23 1.41 12.74
CA TYR A 304 4.68 1.01 14.04
C TYR A 304 5.48 -0.15 14.65
N LEU A 305 6.07 -1.00 13.81
CA LEU A 305 7.03 -2.03 14.19
C LEU A 305 8.34 -1.78 13.44
N ASN A 306 9.47 -1.92 14.13
CA ASN A 306 10.75 -2.06 13.46
C ASN A 306 10.93 -3.51 12.93
N LYS A 307 12.02 -3.78 12.20
CA LYS A 307 12.23 -5.11 11.59
C LYS A 307 12.32 -6.23 12.61
N GLU A 308 12.97 -6.00 13.75
CA GLU A 308 13.18 -7.02 14.78
C GLU A 308 11.87 -7.30 15.53
N GLU A 309 11.13 -6.23 15.89
CA GLU A 309 9.78 -6.37 16.44
C GLU A 309 8.87 -7.11 15.46
N SER A 310 8.94 -6.80 14.16
CA SER A 310 8.18 -7.49 13.11
C SER A 310 8.51 -8.99 13.05
N LYS A 311 9.77 -9.40 13.23
CA LYS A 311 10.12 -10.83 13.30
C LYS A 311 9.51 -11.49 14.52
N ASN A 312 9.47 -10.80 15.65
CA ASN A 312 9.00 -11.35 16.91
C ASN A 312 7.51 -11.11 17.21
N THR A 313 6.78 -10.43 16.32
CA THR A 313 5.37 -10.12 16.52
C THR A 313 4.44 -11.28 16.12
N LEU A 314 3.63 -11.73 17.07
CA LEU A 314 2.46 -12.58 16.85
C LEU A 314 1.21 -11.71 16.64
N ILE A 315 0.52 -11.93 15.53
CA ILE A 315 -0.81 -11.35 15.27
C ILE A 315 -1.81 -12.46 15.59
N LYS A 316 -2.48 -12.45 16.74
CA LYS A 316 -3.43 -13.51 17.13
C LYS A 316 -4.62 -13.61 16.16
N ASN A 317 -5.27 -14.77 16.07
CA ASN A 317 -6.55 -14.86 15.37
C ASN A 317 -7.56 -13.90 16.02
N LEU A 318 -8.38 -13.24 15.21
CA LEU A 318 -9.27 -12.12 15.62
C LEU A 318 -8.55 -10.89 16.22
N ALA A 319 -7.21 -10.82 16.15
CA ALA A 319 -6.51 -9.57 16.35
C ALA A 319 -7.04 -8.51 15.39
N TYR A 320 -7.11 -7.25 15.84
CA TYR A 320 -7.49 -6.15 14.97
C TYR A 320 -6.66 -4.91 15.20
N ILE A 321 -6.53 -4.10 14.15
CA ILE A 321 -5.93 -2.77 14.22
C ILE A 321 -6.94 -1.73 13.74
N LYS A 322 -7.03 -0.62 14.48
CA LYS A 322 -7.80 0.57 14.08
C LYS A 322 -6.85 1.55 13.40
N VAL A 323 -7.12 1.90 12.14
CA VAL A 323 -6.31 2.84 11.36
C VAL A 323 -7.16 3.95 10.78
N LEU A 324 -6.69 5.20 10.89
CA LEU A 324 -7.29 6.33 10.17
C LEU A 324 -6.53 6.58 8.87
N SER A 325 -7.22 6.79 7.76
CA SER A 325 -6.58 7.14 6.49
C SER A 325 -7.46 7.96 5.57
N ASP A 326 -6.85 8.88 4.82
CA ASP A 326 -7.47 9.67 3.74
C ASP A 326 -7.07 9.14 2.35
N GLY A 327 -6.47 7.95 2.30
CA GLY A 327 -5.93 7.34 1.09
C GLY A 327 -4.47 7.72 0.81
N VAL A 328 -3.90 8.68 1.54
CA VAL A 328 -2.48 9.03 1.44
C VAL A 328 -1.76 8.61 2.71
N ASP A 329 -2.20 9.14 3.85
CA ASP A 329 -1.59 8.90 5.15
C ASP A 329 -2.34 7.81 5.92
N PHE A 330 -1.65 7.14 6.83
CA PHE A 330 -2.19 6.07 7.66
C PHE A 330 -1.73 6.26 9.11
N PHE A 331 -2.69 6.30 10.03
CA PHE A 331 -2.42 6.51 11.45
C PHE A 331 -2.98 5.35 12.27
N VAL A 332 -2.11 4.55 12.85
CA VAL A 332 -2.52 3.49 13.79
C VAL A 332 -3.04 4.14 15.07
N LYS A 333 -4.30 3.86 15.42
CA LYS A 333 -4.95 4.39 16.63
C LYS A 333 -5.08 3.36 17.75
N LYS A 334 -5.20 2.09 17.38
CA LYS A 334 -5.36 1.00 18.35
C LYS A 334 -4.90 -0.31 17.72
N THR A 335 -4.33 -1.17 18.53
CA THR A 335 -4.10 -2.58 18.23
C THR A 335 -4.75 -3.44 19.31
N PHE A 336 -5.14 -4.65 18.97
CA PHE A 336 -5.65 -5.68 19.87
C PHE A 336 -5.16 -7.04 19.38
N GLY A 337 -4.60 -7.87 20.26
CA GLY A 337 -4.05 -9.18 19.89
C GLY A 337 -2.77 -9.12 19.03
N VAL A 338 -2.05 -7.99 19.07
CA VAL A 338 -0.73 -7.82 18.44
C VAL A 338 0.32 -7.86 19.56
N GLU A 339 1.11 -8.92 19.62
CA GLU A 339 2.01 -9.21 20.74
C GLU A 339 3.44 -9.36 20.25
N ILE A 340 4.36 -8.59 20.81
CA ILE A 340 5.80 -8.72 20.56
C ILE A 340 6.32 -9.73 21.58
N LEU A 341 6.81 -10.87 21.10
CA LEU A 341 7.43 -11.88 21.95
C LEU A 341 8.87 -11.44 22.23
N ILE A 342 9.14 -10.99 23.45
CA ILE A 342 10.48 -10.56 23.90
C ILE A 342 11.30 -11.78 24.29
#